data_AF-A0A2G2QB46-F1
#
_entry.id   AF-A0A2G2QB46-F1
#
_cell.length_a   1.000
_cell.length_b   1.000
_cell.length_c   1.000
_cell.angle_alpha   90.00
_cell.angle_beta   90.00
_cell.angle_gamma   90.00
#
_symmetry.space_group_name_H-M   'P 1'
#
loop_
_entity.id
_entity.type
_entity.pdbx_description
1 polymer ?
#
loop_
_entity_poly.entity_id
_entity_poly.type
_entity_poly.pdbx_seq_one_letter_code
_entity_poly.pdbx_strand_id
1 'polypeptide(L)'
;MTIIRTIGCDTLLVEISINLIVAVCIICILLASLFYLRKKHKQSAAYQINMILAPEDEMQNFIIPDGIGGLLEVEHLILMEQGLLIIETFPISGNLFGAEKIDQWTQVIDKRSFKFINPLQHIHDTRQALKVLTPKIPIFCRVIFSADSHFPKGKPEEVSTLSSLAEDMQNMRALPKIIDSMRQEAWHQIIRIGRKDGQAILEAES
;
A
#
# COMPACT_ATOMS: atom_id res chain seq x y z
N MET A 1 -44.52 59.21 3.55
CA MET A 1 -44.48 57.76 3.89
C MET A 1 -43.67 56.96 2.86
N THR A 2 -42.57 57.53 2.34
CA THR A 2 -41.80 56.95 1.21
C THR A 2 -40.33 56.70 1.58
N ILE A 3 -39.80 57.47 2.54
CA ILE A 3 -38.36 57.43 2.95
C ILE A 3 -38.03 56.21 3.83
N ILE A 4 -39.00 55.69 4.61
CA ILE A 4 -38.77 54.54 5.50
C ILE A 4 -38.71 53.22 4.70
N ARG A 5 -39.38 53.15 3.53
CA ARG A 5 -39.37 51.97 2.65
C ARG A 5 -38.06 51.81 1.85
N THR A 6 -37.37 52.91 1.51
CA THR A 6 -36.09 52.88 0.79
C THR A 6 -34.92 52.44 1.68
N ILE A 7 -34.85 52.93 2.92
CA ILE A 7 -33.78 52.58 3.87
C ILE A 7 -33.84 51.10 4.30
N GLY A 8 -35.05 50.55 4.44
CA GLY A 8 -35.24 49.11 4.70
C GLY A 8 -34.91 48.21 3.51
N CYS A 9 -35.03 48.71 2.28
CA CYS A 9 -34.66 47.97 1.07
C CYS A 9 -33.13 47.91 0.90
N ASP A 10 -32.44 49.03 1.13
CA ASP A 10 -30.98 49.12 0.98
C ASP A 10 -30.23 48.27 2.03
N THR A 11 -30.75 48.21 3.26
CA THR A 11 -30.17 47.37 4.33
C THR A 11 -30.32 45.87 4.05
N LEU A 12 -31.49 45.43 3.57
CA LEU A 12 -31.71 44.03 3.17
C LEU A 12 -30.83 43.61 1.97
N LEU A 13 -30.62 44.50 0.99
CA LEU A 13 -29.73 44.22 -0.15
C LEU A 13 -28.26 44.09 0.27
N VAL A 14 -27.82 44.89 1.24
CA VAL A 14 -26.47 44.79 1.81
C VAL A 14 -26.28 43.47 2.55
N GLU A 15 -27.24 43.05 3.39
CA GLU A 15 -27.17 41.76 4.09
C GLU A 15 -27.14 40.56 3.13
N ILE A 16 -27.97 40.56 2.08
CA ILE A 16 -27.97 39.52 1.05
C ILE A 16 -26.61 39.46 0.35
N SER A 17 -26.02 40.62 0.04
CA SER A 17 -24.71 40.70 -0.63
C SER A 17 -23.58 40.17 0.26
N ILE A 18 -23.59 40.50 1.56
CA ILE A 18 -22.62 39.97 2.54
C ILE A 18 -22.77 38.44 2.66
N ASN A 19 -24.00 37.94 2.79
CA ASN A 19 -24.26 36.51 2.89
C ASN A 19 -23.83 35.75 1.62
N LEU A 20 -24.04 36.33 0.44
CA LEU A 20 -23.57 35.76 -0.82
C LEU A 20 -22.04 35.70 -0.88
N ILE A 21 -21.35 36.77 -0.47
CA ILE A 21 -19.88 36.79 -0.42
C ILE A 21 -19.37 35.73 0.57
N VAL A 22 -19.96 35.65 1.76
CA VAL A 22 -19.59 34.62 2.76
C VAL A 22 -19.83 33.22 2.20
N ALA A 23 -20.98 32.96 1.57
CA ALA A 23 -21.27 31.68 0.95
C ALA A 23 -20.27 31.32 -0.15
N VAL A 24 -19.91 32.28 -1.03
CA VAL A 24 -18.89 32.09 -2.06
C VAL A 24 -17.53 31.82 -1.45
N CYS A 25 -17.12 32.55 -0.41
CA CYS A 25 -15.87 32.31 0.29
C CYS A 25 -15.83 30.91 0.92
N ILE A 26 -16.92 30.46 1.56
CA ILE A 26 -17.03 29.11 2.12
C ILE A 26 -16.90 28.06 1.01
N ILE A 27 -17.60 28.22 -0.11
CA ILE A 27 -17.50 27.32 -1.25
C ILE A 27 -16.06 27.27 -1.79
N CYS A 28 -15.41 28.43 -1.96
CA CYS A 28 -14.02 28.50 -2.40
C CYS A 28 -13.05 27.79 -1.43
N ILE A 29 -13.24 27.96 -0.12
CA ILE A 29 -12.44 27.28 0.91
C ILE A 29 -12.68 25.76 0.87
N LEU A 30 -13.94 25.32 0.74
CA LEU A 30 -14.28 23.90 0.61
C LEU A 30 -13.67 23.29 -0.65
N LEU A 31 -13.73 23.98 -1.79
CA LEU A 31 -13.11 23.54 -3.04
C LEU A 31 -11.58 23.48 -2.92
N ALA A 32 -10.95 24.48 -2.31
CA ALA A 32 -9.50 24.50 -2.06
C ALA A 32 -9.07 23.38 -1.11
N SER A 33 -9.86 23.13 -0.05
CA SER A 33 -9.64 22.03 0.90
C SER A 33 -9.78 20.67 0.21
N LEU A 34 -10.84 20.45 -0.57
CA LEU A 34 -11.01 19.24 -1.37
C LEU A 34 -9.86 19.03 -2.36
N PHE A 35 -9.39 20.09 -3.03
CA PHE A 35 -8.24 20.04 -3.92
C PHE A 35 -6.96 19.66 -3.18
N TYR A 36 -6.71 20.27 -2.01
CA TYR A 36 -5.56 19.97 -1.16
C TYR A 36 -5.56 18.52 -0.67
N LEU A 37 -6.70 18.05 -0.15
CA LEU A 37 -6.86 16.67 0.34
C LEU A 37 -6.68 15.65 -0.80
N ARG A 38 -7.24 15.92 -1.99
CA ARG A 38 -7.02 15.07 -3.18
C ARG A 38 -5.57 15.03 -3.60
N LYS A 39 -4.88 16.18 -3.60
CA LYS A 39 -3.45 16.25 -3.92
C LYS A 39 -2.62 15.43 -2.93
N LYS A 40 -2.90 15.58 -1.63
CA LYS A 40 -2.23 14.81 -0.57
C LYS A 40 -2.49 13.31 -0.73
N HIS A 41 -3.71 12.90 -1.03
CA HIS A 41 -4.05 11.49 -1.27
C HIS A 41 -3.28 10.92 -2.46
N LYS A 42 -3.19 11.65 -3.58
CA LYS A 42 -2.40 11.24 -4.76
C LYS A 42 -0.90 11.19 -4.51
N GLN A 43 -0.41 11.92 -3.50
CA GLN A 43 0.99 11.89 -3.09
C GLN A 43 1.28 10.76 -2.09
N SER A 44 0.25 10.09 -1.55
CA SER A 44 0.43 8.95 -0.65
C SER A 44 1.21 7.84 -1.34
N ALA A 45 2.16 7.25 -0.62
CA ALA A 45 2.92 6.10 -1.10
C ALA A 45 1.99 4.97 -1.55
N ALA A 46 0.93 4.70 -0.77
CA ALA A 46 -0.08 3.70 -1.11
C ALA A 46 -0.76 3.98 -2.46
N TYR A 47 -1.04 5.25 -2.79
CA TYR A 47 -1.62 5.59 -4.10
C TYR A 47 -0.64 5.31 -5.24
N GLN A 48 0.65 5.68 -5.07
CA GLN A 48 1.68 5.43 -6.08
C GLN A 48 1.91 3.93 -6.29
N ILE A 49 1.99 3.17 -5.20
CA ILE A 49 2.11 1.71 -5.22
C ILE A 49 0.92 1.09 -5.97
N ASN A 50 -0.31 1.43 -5.58
CA ASN A 50 -1.51 0.89 -6.23
C ASN A 50 -1.61 1.26 -7.72
N MET A 51 -1.20 2.48 -8.10
CA MET A 51 -1.15 2.89 -9.50
C MET A 51 -0.14 2.10 -10.32
N ILE A 52 1.03 1.77 -9.74
CA ILE A 52 2.09 1.02 -10.42
C ILE A 52 1.75 -0.46 -10.51
N LEU A 53 1.21 -1.04 -9.43
CA LEU A 53 0.86 -2.46 -9.35
C LEU A 53 -0.38 -2.78 -10.19
N ALA A 54 -1.42 -1.93 -10.11
CA ALA A 54 -2.70 -2.08 -10.80
C ALA A 54 -3.19 -3.54 -10.81
N PRO A 55 -3.39 -4.15 -9.62
CA PRO A 55 -3.71 -5.58 -9.52
C PRO A 55 -5.04 -5.92 -10.20
N GLU A 56 -5.09 -7.07 -10.86
CA GLU A 56 -6.35 -7.65 -11.36
C GLU A 56 -7.20 -8.12 -10.17
N ASP A 57 -6.61 -8.98 -9.34
CA ASP A 57 -7.17 -9.45 -8.08
C ASP A 57 -6.13 -9.32 -6.96
N GLU A 58 -6.62 -8.99 -5.77
CA GLU A 58 -5.80 -8.75 -4.60
C GLU A 58 -6.49 -9.21 -3.30
N MET A 59 -5.71 -9.83 -2.41
CA MET A 59 -6.09 -10.17 -1.06
C MET A 59 -5.16 -9.42 -0.10
N GLN A 60 -5.74 -8.72 0.86
CA GLN A 60 -4.99 -7.90 1.82
C GLN A 60 -5.32 -8.32 3.25
N ASN A 61 -4.34 -8.18 4.14
CA ASN A 61 -4.45 -8.38 5.60
C ASN A 61 -5.15 -9.69 5.95
N PHE A 62 -4.45 -10.79 5.66
CA PHE A 62 -4.94 -12.14 5.93
C PHE A 62 -3.86 -13.02 6.52
N ILE A 63 -4.30 -14.06 7.20
CA ILE A 63 -3.44 -14.99 7.91
C ILE A 63 -3.47 -16.36 7.23
N ILE A 64 -2.30 -16.97 7.10
CA ILE A 64 -2.12 -18.34 6.60
C ILE A 64 -1.37 -19.20 7.63
N PRO A 65 -1.54 -20.52 7.62
CA PRO A 65 -0.68 -21.41 8.41
C PRO A 65 0.75 -21.40 7.87
N ASP A 66 1.74 -21.44 8.76
CA ASP A 66 3.17 -21.49 8.41
C ASP A 66 3.65 -22.89 7.97
N GLY A 67 2.81 -23.91 8.16
CA GLY A 67 3.09 -25.32 7.84
C GLY A 67 3.69 -26.15 9.00
N ILE A 68 4.02 -25.53 10.13
CA ILE A 68 4.57 -26.19 11.33
C ILE A 68 3.77 -25.90 12.62
N GLY A 69 2.60 -25.27 12.48
CA GLY A 69 1.65 -25.04 13.58
C GLY A 69 1.59 -23.59 14.07
N GLY A 70 2.34 -22.68 13.43
CA GLY A 70 2.20 -21.24 13.60
C GLY A 70 1.36 -20.60 12.49
N LEU A 71 1.28 -19.28 12.56
CA LEU A 71 0.51 -18.42 11.67
C LEU A 71 1.42 -17.32 11.11
N LEU A 72 1.20 -16.97 9.85
CA LEU A 72 1.88 -15.86 9.18
C LEU A 72 0.86 -14.86 8.67
N GLU A 73 1.12 -13.58 8.92
CA GLU A 73 0.35 -12.48 8.35
C GLU A 73 0.85 -12.19 6.93
N VAL A 74 -0.07 -11.85 6.03
CA VAL A 74 0.24 -11.47 4.66
C VAL A 74 -0.42 -10.13 4.39
N GLU A 75 0.41 -9.11 4.15
CA GLU A 75 -0.06 -7.74 3.91
C GLU A 75 -0.81 -7.66 2.58
N HIS A 76 -0.16 -8.12 1.50
CA HIS A 76 -0.71 -8.11 0.15
C HIS A 76 -0.33 -9.38 -0.62
N LEU A 77 -1.32 -10.02 -1.23
CA LEU A 77 -1.14 -11.06 -2.23
C LEU A 77 -1.88 -10.66 -3.51
N ILE A 78 -1.15 -10.57 -4.61
CA ILE A 78 -1.65 -10.14 -5.91
C ILE A 78 -1.62 -11.31 -6.88
N LEU A 79 -2.71 -11.49 -7.62
CA LEU A 79 -2.75 -12.39 -8.76
C LEU A 79 -2.16 -11.68 -9.99
N MET A 80 -1.10 -12.26 -10.54
CA MET A 80 -0.46 -11.80 -11.77
C MET A 80 -0.57 -12.85 -12.88
N GLU A 81 -0.33 -12.45 -14.12
CA GLU A 81 -0.28 -13.39 -15.25
C GLU A 81 0.92 -14.35 -15.17
N GLN A 82 1.97 -13.97 -14.42
CA GLN A 82 3.20 -14.74 -14.24
C GLN A 82 3.14 -15.69 -13.02
N GLY A 83 2.16 -15.50 -12.12
CA GLY A 83 2.12 -16.19 -10.83
C GLY A 83 1.46 -15.37 -9.74
N LEU A 84 1.85 -15.63 -8.50
CA LEU A 84 1.41 -14.88 -7.33
C LEU A 84 2.53 -13.94 -6.87
N LEU A 85 2.18 -12.73 -6.47
CA LEU A 85 3.12 -11.75 -5.94
C LEU A 85 2.73 -11.38 -4.51
N ILE A 86 3.65 -11.62 -3.58
CA ILE A 86 3.56 -11.17 -2.19
C ILE A 86 4.21 -9.80 -2.10
N ILE A 87 3.54 -8.85 -1.46
CA ILE A 87 4.06 -7.51 -1.22
C ILE A 87 4.00 -7.20 0.27
N GLU A 88 5.08 -6.61 0.76
CA GLU A 88 5.15 -5.99 2.09
C GLU A 88 5.69 -4.57 1.97
N THR A 89 5.13 -3.64 2.74
CA THR A 89 5.50 -2.23 2.69
C THR A 89 6.18 -1.77 3.99
N PHE A 90 7.30 -1.08 3.86
CA PHE A 90 8.10 -0.60 4.98
C PHE A 90 8.23 0.93 4.93
N PRO A 91 7.62 1.68 5.86
CA PRO A 91 7.63 3.14 5.87
C PRO A 91 8.93 3.70 6.49
N ILE A 92 10.10 3.23 6.03
CA ILE A 92 11.42 3.59 6.56
C ILE A 92 12.15 4.51 5.58
N SER A 93 12.64 5.65 6.06
CA SER A 93 13.38 6.65 5.27
C SER A 93 14.90 6.63 5.55
N GLY A 94 15.67 7.42 4.81
CA GLY A 94 17.12 7.57 4.99
C GLY A 94 17.95 6.53 4.23
N ASN A 95 19.23 6.43 4.57
CA ASN A 95 20.14 5.49 3.93
C ASN A 95 20.00 4.11 4.56
N LEU A 96 19.72 3.11 3.74
CA LEU A 96 19.52 1.73 4.16
C LEU A 96 20.72 0.88 3.74
N PHE A 97 21.21 0.09 4.70
CA PHE A 97 22.31 -0.83 4.54
C PHE A 97 21.86 -2.22 4.97
N GLY A 98 21.86 -3.14 4.03
CA GLY A 98 21.40 -4.51 4.26
C GLY A 98 21.71 -5.37 3.05
N ALA A 99 21.57 -6.68 3.26
CA ALA A 99 21.69 -7.68 2.21
C ALA A 99 20.79 -8.86 2.57
N GLU A 100 20.53 -9.71 1.58
CA GLU A 100 19.65 -10.88 1.73
C GLU A 100 20.06 -11.79 2.90
N LYS A 101 21.37 -12.03 3.06
CA LYS A 101 21.93 -12.95 4.08
C LYS A 101 22.33 -12.26 5.39
N ILE A 102 21.86 -11.04 5.64
CA ILE A 102 22.15 -10.30 6.87
C ILE A 102 20.88 -10.24 7.71
N ASP A 103 20.92 -10.70 8.96
CA ASP A 103 19.74 -10.79 9.82
C ASP A 103 19.17 -9.42 10.23
N GLN A 104 20.04 -8.43 10.40
CA GLN A 104 19.66 -7.08 10.80
C GLN A 104 20.19 -6.04 9.82
N TRP A 105 19.29 -5.25 9.29
CA TRP A 105 19.60 -4.11 8.45
C TRP A 105 19.83 -2.86 9.29
N THR A 106 20.50 -1.88 8.72
CA THR A 106 20.79 -0.60 9.37
C THR A 106 20.21 0.55 8.57
N GLN A 107 19.42 1.38 9.25
CA GLN A 107 18.96 2.67 8.77
C GLN A 107 19.89 3.77 9.30
N VAL A 108 20.34 4.67 8.44
CA VAL A 108 21.08 5.87 8.81
C VAL A 108 20.27 7.10 8.45
N ILE A 109 19.87 7.86 9.46
CA ILE A 109 19.14 9.13 9.35
C ILE A 109 19.76 10.14 10.32
N ASP A 110 19.98 11.37 9.87
CA ASP A 110 20.59 12.45 10.67
C ASP A 110 21.88 12.04 11.41
N LYS A 111 22.75 11.28 10.73
CA LYS A 111 24.01 10.72 11.26
C LYS A 111 23.85 9.73 12.41
N ARG A 112 22.63 9.28 12.69
CA ARG A 112 22.32 8.23 13.67
C ARG A 112 22.02 6.92 12.95
N SER A 113 22.40 5.81 13.57
CA SER A 113 22.20 4.46 13.03
C SER A 113 21.21 3.70 13.89
N PHE A 114 20.22 3.09 13.24
CA PHE A 114 19.19 2.26 13.87
C PHE A 114 19.17 0.90 13.20
N LYS A 115 19.20 -0.17 14.00
CA LYS A 115 19.09 -1.54 13.47
C LYS A 115 17.64 -1.99 13.49
N PHE A 116 17.25 -2.74 12.47
CA PHE A 116 15.96 -3.39 12.36
C PHE A 116 16.12 -4.77 11.73
N ILE A 117 15.13 -5.65 11.93
CA ILE A 117 15.14 -6.99 11.34
C ILE A 117 15.11 -6.88 9.82
N ASN A 118 15.83 -7.77 9.14
CA ASN A 118 15.80 -7.85 7.69
C ASN A 118 14.37 -8.15 7.20
N PRO A 119 13.75 -7.26 6.40
CA PRO A 119 12.38 -7.43 5.95
C PRO A 119 12.20 -8.64 5.02
N LEU A 120 13.28 -9.15 4.42
CA LEU A 120 13.21 -10.33 3.56
C LEU A 120 12.95 -11.62 4.32
N GLN A 121 13.21 -11.68 5.63
CA GLN A 121 13.00 -12.91 6.40
C GLN A 121 11.52 -13.32 6.39
N HIS A 122 10.65 -12.42 6.81
CA HIS A 122 9.22 -12.69 6.90
C HIS A 122 8.59 -13.00 5.53
N ILE A 123 8.88 -12.19 4.51
CA ILE A 123 8.31 -12.41 3.17
C ILE A 123 8.80 -13.73 2.53
N HIS A 124 10.00 -14.21 2.88
CA HIS A 124 10.52 -15.49 2.43
C HIS A 124 9.84 -16.67 3.11
N ASP A 125 9.57 -16.55 4.41
CA ASP A 125 8.81 -17.55 5.17
C ASP A 125 7.38 -17.66 4.62
N THR A 126 6.72 -16.53 4.37
CA THR A 126 5.40 -16.46 3.72
C THR A 126 5.41 -17.11 2.34
N ARG A 127 6.43 -16.83 1.52
CA ARG A 127 6.60 -17.50 0.22
C ARG A 127 6.73 -19.01 0.37
N GLN A 128 7.46 -19.48 1.37
CA GLN A 128 7.65 -20.91 1.58
C GLN A 128 6.35 -21.59 2.03
N ALA A 129 5.59 -20.97 2.92
CA ALA A 129 4.28 -21.45 3.33
C ALA A 129 3.31 -21.53 2.14
N LEU A 130 3.25 -20.47 1.32
CA LEU A 130 2.40 -20.46 0.13
C LEU A 130 2.84 -21.49 -0.92
N LYS A 131 4.15 -21.74 -1.10
CA LYS A 131 4.64 -22.80 -2.00
C LYS A 131 4.16 -24.19 -1.61
N VAL A 132 3.99 -24.47 -0.32
CA VAL A 132 3.43 -25.74 0.15
C VAL A 132 1.95 -25.85 -0.26
N LEU A 133 1.21 -24.75 -0.20
CA LEU A 133 -0.20 -24.71 -0.60
C LEU A 133 -0.35 -24.79 -2.12
N THR A 134 0.46 -24.07 -2.89
CA THR A 134 0.32 -23.92 -4.35
C THR A 134 1.60 -24.31 -5.11
N PRO A 135 2.06 -25.57 -5.02
CA PRO A 135 3.39 -26.00 -5.47
C PRO A 135 3.63 -25.90 -6.99
N LYS A 136 2.58 -25.69 -7.77
CA LYS A 136 2.65 -25.61 -9.24
C LYS A 136 2.78 -24.17 -9.76
N ILE A 137 2.65 -23.16 -8.89
CA ILE A 137 2.60 -21.75 -9.29
C ILE A 137 3.86 -21.01 -8.83
N PRO A 138 4.49 -20.21 -9.71
CA PRO A 138 5.55 -19.30 -9.30
C PRO A 138 5.04 -18.28 -8.27
N ILE A 139 5.80 -18.11 -7.19
CA ILE A 139 5.50 -17.14 -6.13
C ILE A 139 6.67 -16.17 -6.02
N PHE A 140 6.39 -14.90 -6.27
CA PHE A 140 7.34 -13.79 -6.23
C PHE A 140 7.18 -13.00 -4.93
N CYS A 141 8.26 -12.36 -4.51
CA CYS A 141 8.30 -11.49 -3.34
C CYS A 141 8.72 -10.08 -3.75
N ARG A 142 8.16 -9.09 -3.07
CA ARG A 142 8.56 -7.70 -3.23
C ARG A 142 8.40 -6.93 -1.92
N VAL A 143 9.52 -6.53 -1.33
CA VAL A 143 9.55 -5.57 -0.22
C VAL A 143 9.62 -4.17 -0.79
N ILE A 144 8.69 -3.29 -0.41
CA ILE A 144 8.63 -1.91 -0.90
C ILE A 144 8.91 -0.95 0.24
N PHE A 145 10.02 -0.22 0.17
CA PHE A 145 10.26 0.90 1.06
C PHE A 145 9.44 2.11 0.58
N SER A 146 8.39 2.43 1.33
CA SER A 146 7.32 3.37 0.96
C SER A 146 7.62 4.82 1.38
N ALA A 147 8.73 5.05 2.09
CA ALA A 147 9.23 6.39 2.43
C ALA A 147 10.49 6.74 1.62
N ASP A 148 11.04 7.94 1.86
CA ASP A 148 12.23 8.45 1.18
C ASP A 148 13.50 7.69 1.58
N SER A 149 13.71 6.55 0.92
CA SER A 149 14.74 5.57 1.22
C SER A 149 15.75 5.46 0.10
N HIS A 150 17.02 5.31 0.48
CA HIS A 150 18.13 5.22 -0.45
C HIS A 150 19.02 4.03 -0.10
N PHE A 151 19.57 3.36 -1.11
CA PHE A 151 20.46 2.22 -0.95
C PHE A 151 21.83 2.52 -1.57
N PRO A 152 22.72 3.26 -0.87
CA PRO A 152 23.99 3.71 -1.44
C PRO A 152 24.95 2.58 -1.87
N LYS A 153 24.73 1.36 -1.36
CA LYS A 153 25.52 0.16 -1.68
C LYS A 153 24.75 -0.84 -2.54
N GLY A 154 23.64 -0.43 -3.13
CA GLY A 154 22.70 -1.31 -3.82
C GLY A 154 21.69 -1.94 -2.86
N LYS A 155 20.62 -2.49 -3.46
CA LYS A 155 19.52 -3.17 -2.78
C LYS A 155 19.45 -4.63 -3.26
N PRO A 156 18.92 -5.57 -2.45
CA PRO A 156 18.58 -6.91 -2.94
C PRO A 156 17.56 -6.86 -4.07
N GLU A 157 17.52 -7.92 -4.89
CA GLU A 157 16.68 -8.00 -6.09
C GLU A 157 15.18 -7.85 -5.79
N GLU A 158 14.72 -8.46 -4.69
CA GLU A 158 13.31 -8.46 -4.26
C GLU A 158 12.92 -7.19 -3.48
N VAL A 159 13.82 -6.20 -3.37
CA VAL A 159 13.54 -4.92 -2.70
C VAL A 159 13.33 -3.82 -3.72
N SER A 160 12.38 -2.93 -3.47
CA SER A 160 12.13 -1.73 -4.27
C SER A 160 11.97 -0.50 -3.38
N THR A 161 12.35 0.65 -3.91
CA THR A 161 11.91 1.95 -3.40
C THR A 161 10.73 2.42 -4.24
N LEU A 162 10.01 3.46 -3.82
CA LEU A 162 8.97 4.06 -4.66
C LEU A 162 9.50 4.49 -6.04
N SER A 163 10.75 4.94 -6.13
CA SER A 163 11.36 5.38 -7.38
C SER A 163 11.75 4.23 -8.31
N SER A 164 12.10 3.05 -7.78
CA SER A 164 12.50 1.89 -8.59
C SER A 164 11.34 0.94 -8.92
N LEU A 165 10.24 1.01 -8.16
CA LEU A 165 9.14 0.03 -8.22
C LEU A 165 8.57 -0.14 -9.63
N ALA A 166 8.40 0.94 -10.40
CA ALA A 166 7.84 0.85 -11.75
C ALA A 166 8.71 0.01 -12.70
N GLU A 167 10.02 0.22 -12.66
CA GLU A 167 10.99 -0.54 -13.46
C GLU A 167 11.08 -1.99 -12.98
N ASP A 168 11.18 -2.20 -11.66
CA ASP A 168 11.22 -3.53 -11.04
C ASP A 168 9.98 -4.37 -11.44
N MET A 169 8.78 -3.75 -11.47
CA MET A 169 7.53 -4.40 -11.89
C MET A 169 7.43 -4.63 -13.40
N GLN A 170 8.03 -3.78 -14.24
CA GLN A 170 8.11 -4.03 -15.68
C GLN A 170 8.93 -5.28 -15.99
N ASN A 171 10.08 -5.42 -15.33
CA ASN A 171 10.94 -6.61 -15.47
C ASN A 171 10.20 -7.88 -15.05
N MET A 172 9.42 -7.84 -13.97
CA MET A 172 8.60 -8.96 -13.53
C MET A 172 7.48 -9.31 -14.54
N ARG A 173 6.79 -8.31 -15.09
CA ARG A 173 5.74 -8.51 -16.10
C ARG A 173 6.26 -9.04 -17.43
N ALA A 174 7.57 -8.92 -17.69
CA ALA A 174 8.21 -9.48 -18.88
C ALA A 174 8.49 -10.98 -18.77
N LEU A 175 8.32 -11.59 -17.58
CA LEU A 175 8.48 -13.04 -17.39
C LEU A 175 7.36 -13.82 -18.12
N PRO A 176 7.60 -15.11 -18.45
CA PRO A 176 6.60 -15.95 -19.10
C PRO A 176 5.31 -16.03 -18.29
N LYS A 177 4.17 -15.89 -18.98
CA LYS A 177 2.85 -16.07 -18.38
C LYS A 177 2.58 -17.55 -18.10
N ILE A 178 1.84 -17.81 -17.04
CA ILE A 178 1.37 -19.15 -16.69
C ILE A 178 -0.05 -19.39 -17.21
N ILE A 179 -0.49 -20.65 -17.22
CA ILE A 179 -1.82 -21.05 -17.68
C ILE A 179 -2.88 -20.45 -16.76
N ASP A 180 -3.86 -19.77 -17.35
CA ASP A 180 -4.92 -19.04 -16.65
C ASP A 180 -5.71 -19.90 -15.65
N SER A 181 -6.09 -21.12 -16.04
CA SER A 181 -6.81 -22.02 -15.14
C SER A 181 -5.98 -22.42 -13.91
N MET A 182 -4.67 -22.61 -14.07
CA MET A 182 -3.78 -22.98 -12.97
C MET A 182 -3.60 -21.83 -11.98
N ARG A 183 -3.42 -20.59 -12.47
CA ARG A 183 -3.29 -19.41 -11.59
C ARG A 183 -4.58 -19.17 -10.80
N GLN A 184 -5.73 -19.33 -11.44
CA GLN A 184 -7.04 -19.13 -10.82
C GLN A 184 -7.35 -20.22 -9.78
N GLU A 185 -6.99 -21.48 -10.05
CA GLU A 185 -7.13 -22.57 -9.08
C GLU A 185 -6.30 -22.30 -7.82
N ALA A 186 -5.04 -21.91 -7.98
CA ALA A 186 -4.16 -21.57 -6.86
C ALA A 186 -4.66 -20.36 -6.07
N TRP A 187 -5.15 -19.33 -6.76
CA TRP A 187 -5.76 -18.15 -6.15
C TRP A 187 -6.96 -18.54 -5.26
N HIS A 188 -7.90 -19.32 -5.80
CA HIS A 188 -9.07 -19.78 -5.06
C HIS A 188 -8.71 -20.68 -3.87
N GLN A 189 -7.65 -21.49 -4.01
CA GLN A 189 -7.17 -22.30 -2.90
C GLN A 189 -6.66 -21.43 -1.75
N ILE A 190 -5.87 -20.39 -2.04
CA ILE A 190 -5.36 -19.48 -1.01
C ILE A 190 -6.50 -18.69 -0.37
N ILE A 191 -7.44 -18.15 -1.16
CA ILE A 191 -8.61 -17.42 -0.62
C ILE A 191 -9.42 -18.29 0.35
N ARG A 192 -9.55 -19.60 0.07
CA ARG A 192 -10.29 -20.51 0.96
C ARG A 192 -9.58 -20.74 2.30
N ILE A 193 -8.26 -20.76 2.29
CA ILE A 193 -7.45 -21.05 3.49
C ILE A 193 -7.20 -19.77 4.29
N GLY A 194 -6.96 -18.65 3.61
CA GLY A 194 -6.65 -17.37 4.21
C GLY A 194 -7.81 -16.85 5.04
N ARG A 195 -7.54 -16.56 6.31
CA ARG A 195 -8.52 -15.97 7.24
C ARG A 195 -8.24 -14.48 7.35
N LYS A 196 -9.26 -13.65 7.24
CA LYS A 196 -9.11 -12.21 7.58
C LYS A 196 -9.07 -12.05 9.09
N ASP A 197 -8.31 -11.07 9.57
CA ASP A 197 -7.96 -10.85 10.99
C ASP A 197 -9.12 -10.96 11.99
N GLY A 198 -10.37 -10.69 11.57
CA GLY A 198 -11.56 -10.81 12.41
C GLY A 198 -12.03 -12.25 12.72
N GLN A 199 -11.60 -13.27 11.99
CA GLN A 199 -12.02 -14.68 12.20
C GLN A 199 -11.02 -15.52 12.98
N ALA A 200 -9.73 -15.19 12.95
CA ALA A 200 -8.69 -15.97 13.63
C ALA A 200 -8.68 -15.76 15.16
N ILE A 201 -8.98 -14.54 15.62
CA ILE A 201 -8.99 -14.19 17.06
C ILE A 201 -10.12 -14.94 17.79
N LEU A 202 -11.25 -15.20 17.14
CA LEU A 202 -12.42 -15.82 17.78
C LEU A 202 -12.26 -17.33 18.03
N GLU A 203 -11.39 -18.03 17.29
CA GLU A 203 -11.15 -19.48 17.47
C GLU A 203 -9.90 -19.78 18.30
N ALA A 204 -8.96 -18.83 18.42
CA ALA A 204 -7.80 -19.00 19.30
C ALA A 204 -8.16 -18.84 20.79
N GLU A 205 -9.31 -18.24 21.09
CA GLU A 205 -9.85 -18.04 22.45
C GLU A 205 -10.96 -19.05 22.82
N SER A 206 -11.29 -20.02 21.95
CA SER A 206 -12.31 -21.07 22.16
C SER A 206 -11.72 -22.46 22.34
#